data_AF-A0A6N7IHJ6-F1
#
_entry.id   AF-A0A6N7IHJ6-F1
#
_cell.length_a   1.000
_cell.length_b   1.000
_cell.length_c   1.000
_cell.angle_alpha   90.00
_cell.angle_beta   90.00
_cell.angle_gamma   90.00
#
_symmetry.space_group_name_H-M   'P 1'
#
loop_
_entity.id
_entity.type
_entity.pdbx_description
1 polymer ?
#
loop_
_entity_poly.entity_id
_entity_poly.type
_entity_poly.pdbx_seq_one_letter_code
_entity_poly.pdbx_strand_id
1 'polypeptide(L)'
;MSSRNGRVRNAVVVDSPTTSPTSCPACRADLERLTRRRPPTVEKDWPVLSVVDLFCGCGGMTIGLLEAAADAKRRLRIPLAVDDDPTAADTFLRNFPSAGIECAKVESLIDGELGAPLTAMESRLPRKVGPVSILVAGPPCQGHSDLNNKTRRNDPRNALYARVARAAVVLKPAVVIVENVPQVANDHGQVVDLTACALEAAGYRVHLTTLDLRKVGVPQRRKRHVLLAVSGSTPSPREILDGLGGGCADHVRTVEWAIGDLEDVEPVTAFDRASTPSPENRERIDKLFDENIHDLDNDDRPPCHRDKKHTYRSMYGRLWWDQPAQTITTGFGSMGQGRYVHPTRRRTITPHEAARLQTIPDYVQLGLEAKRGAWAQMIGNAVPAFLTRALGRALIPHLTPLNDDDVAWAAKGVGRSSGHVTATPPARGTGW
;
A
#
# COMPACT_ATOMS: atom_id res chain seq x y z
N MET A 1 -3.45 32.40 50.27
CA MET A 1 -2.92 32.51 48.89
C MET A 1 -2.62 31.10 48.39
N SER A 2 -3.13 30.80 47.20
CA SER A 2 -3.50 29.48 46.66
C SER A 2 -2.40 28.41 46.59
N SER A 3 -2.81 27.19 46.96
CA SER A 3 -2.14 25.90 46.76
C SER A 3 -1.85 25.59 45.29
N ARG A 4 -0.67 25.01 45.01
CA ARG A 4 -0.36 24.38 43.71
C ARG A 4 -0.79 22.92 43.75
N ASN A 5 -1.90 22.64 43.07
CA ASN A 5 -2.42 21.29 42.85
C ASN A 5 -1.45 20.46 41.98
N GLY A 6 -0.90 19.39 42.56
CA GLY A 6 -0.29 18.31 41.80
C GLY A 6 -1.38 17.52 41.07
N ARG A 7 -1.41 17.63 39.74
CA ARG A 7 -2.19 16.71 38.89
C ARG A 7 -1.39 15.42 38.74
N VAL A 8 -1.67 14.45 39.62
CA VAL A 8 -1.40 13.04 39.36
C VAL A 8 -2.15 12.67 38.07
N ARG A 9 -1.41 12.33 37.02
CA ARG A 9 -2.02 11.78 35.81
C ARG A 9 -2.44 10.35 36.15
N ASN A 10 -3.74 10.12 36.24
CA ASN A 10 -4.31 8.78 36.23
C ASN A 10 -3.81 8.09 34.96
N ALA A 11 -2.91 7.12 35.12
CA ALA A 11 -2.64 6.15 34.08
C ALA A 11 -3.96 5.38 33.90
N VAL A 12 -4.56 5.51 32.72
CA VAL A 12 -5.63 4.60 32.34
C VAL A 12 -4.99 3.22 32.31
N VAL A 13 -5.31 2.39 33.29
CA VAL A 13 -5.04 0.95 33.23
C VAL A 13 -5.86 0.45 32.06
N VAL A 14 -5.22 0.34 30.91
CA VAL A 14 -5.77 -0.43 29.80
C VAL A 14 -5.53 -1.87 30.21
N ASP A 15 -6.60 -2.64 30.43
CA ASP A 15 -6.49 -4.06 30.71
C ASP A 15 -5.48 -4.68 29.76
N SER A 16 -4.48 -5.37 30.31
CA SER A 16 -3.47 -6.05 29.51
C SER A 16 -4.19 -7.04 28.59
N PRO A 17 -3.93 -7.01 27.26
CA PRO A 17 -4.64 -7.86 26.32
C PRO A 17 -4.54 -9.32 26.77
N THR A 18 -5.68 -10.01 26.81
CA THR A 18 -5.80 -11.40 27.28
C THR A 18 -5.02 -12.40 26.42
N THR A 19 -4.58 -11.99 25.23
CA THR A 19 -3.79 -12.77 24.28
C THR A 19 -2.73 -11.90 23.60
N SER A 20 -1.49 -12.40 23.53
CA SER A 20 -0.44 -11.76 22.73
C SER A 20 -0.58 -12.14 21.25
N PRO A 21 -0.11 -11.31 20.30
CA PRO A 21 -0.06 -11.67 18.88
C PRO A 21 0.65 -13.02 18.62
N THR A 22 1.64 -13.39 19.44
CA THR A 22 2.38 -14.65 19.31
C THR A 22 1.55 -15.89 19.66
N SER A 23 0.57 -15.76 20.54
CA SER A 23 -0.37 -16.84 20.92
C SER A 23 -1.62 -16.94 20.03
N CYS A 24 -1.92 -15.91 19.23
CA CYS A 24 -3.13 -15.82 18.43
C CYS A 24 -3.04 -16.64 17.13
N PRO A 25 -3.97 -17.58 16.86
CA PRO A 25 -3.96 -18.39 15.63
C PRO A 25 -4.04 -17.55 14.35
N ALA A 26 -4.84 -16.47 14.35
CA ALA A 26 -4.95 -15.58 13.19
C ALA A 26 -3.64 -14.80 12.94
N CYS A 27 -2.98 -14.34 14.00
CA CYS A 27 -1.66 -13.71 13.91
C CYS A 27 -0.60 -14.68 13.40
N ARG A 28 -0.61 -15.94 13.85
CA ARG A 28 0.32 -16.97 13.37
C ARG A 28 0.10 -17.26 11.89
N ALA A 29 -1.13 -17.50 11.46
CA ALA A 29 -1.46 -17.79 10.07
C ALA A 29 -1.10 -16.62 9.12
N ASP A 30 -1.31 -15.38 9.57
CA ASP A 30 -0.91 -14.21 8.78
C ASP A 30 0.61 -13.97 8.81
N LEU A 31 1.32 -14.33 9.89
CA LEU A 31 2.78 -14.26 9.95
C LEU A 31 3.41 -15.30 9.02
N GLU A 32 2.92 -16.54 9.06
CA GLU A 32 3.33 -17.58 8.11
C GLU A 32 3.12 -17.14 6.67
N ARG A 33 2.03 -16.43 6.37
CA ARG A 33 1.81 -15.85 5.04
C ARG A 33 2.82 -14.76 4.72
N LEU A 34 3.07 -13.86 5.67
CA LEU A 34 3.98 -12.74 5.49
C LEU A 34 5.44 -13.20 5.30
N THR A 35 5.85 -14.30 5.94
CA THR A 35 7.22 -14.84 5.89
C THR A 35 7.43 -15.89 4.78
N ARG A 36 6.38 -16.23 4.00
CA ARG A 36 6.49 -17.19 2.89
C ARG A 36 7.46 -16.68 1.84
N ARG A 37 8.39 -17.55 1.42
CA ARG A 37 9.38 -17.29 0.37
C ARG A 37 8.92 -17.65 -1.04
N ARG A 38 7.69 -18.15 -1.19
CA ARG A 38 7.06 -18.44 -2.49
C ARG A 38 5.63 -17.90 -2.51
N PRO A 39 5.16 -17.41 -3.67
CA PRO A 39 3.77 -17.01 -3.83
C PRO A 39 2.83 -18.21 -3.59
N PRO A 40 1.55 -17.97 -3.29
CA PRO A 40 0.56 -19.04 -3.14
C PRO A 40 0.49 -19.88 -4.42
N THR A 41 0.30 -21.19 -4.26
CA THR A 41 0.10 -22.10 -5.39
C THR A 41 -1.25 -21.82 -6.04
N VAL A 42 -1.26 -21.76 -7.36
CA VAL A 42 -2.46 -21.51 -8.17
C VAL A 42 -2.58 -22.62 -9.20
N GLU A 43 -3.70 -23.35 -9.18
CA GLU A 43 -3.97 -24.43 -10.14
C GLU A 43 -4.54 -23.86 -11.45
N LYS A 44 -4.28 -24.55 -12.57
CA LYS A 44 -4.62 -24.03 -13.92
C LYS A 44 -6.13 -24.05 -14.20
N ASP A 45 -6.83 -25.00 -13.60
CA ASP A 45 -8.27 -25.24 -13.70
C ASP A 45 -9.10 -24.37 -12.75
N TRP A 46 -8.44 -23.62 -11.85
CA TRP A 46 -9.16 -22.68 -10.99
C TRP A 46 -9.86 -21.59 -11.83
N PRO A 47 -11.10 -21.22 -11.46
CA PRO A 47 -11.81 -20.17 -12.17
C PRO A 47 -11.09 -18.83 -12.10
N VAL A 48 -11.19 -18.07 -13.20
CA VAL A 48 -10.41 -16.84 -13.42
C VAL A 48 -11.21 -15.62 -12.98
N LEU A 49 -10.55 -14.72 -12.26
CA LEU A 49 -11.00 -13.34 -12.06
C LEU A 49 -10.07 -12.36 -12.76
N SER A 50 -10.64 -11.30 -13.32
CA SER A 50 -9.91 -10.28 -14.07
C SER A 50 -9.71 -9.03 -13.21
N VAL A 51 -8.47 -8.59 -13.05
CA VAL A 51 -8.10 -7.46 -12.18
C VAL A 51 -7.40 -6.37 -12.99
N VAL A 52 -7.88 -5.14 -12.85
CA VAL A 52 -7.20 -3.94 -13.36
C VAL A 52 -6.64 -3.16 -12.18
N ASP A 53 -5.37 -2.77 -12.24
CA ASP A 53 -4.69 -2.00 -11.19
C ASP A 53 -4.17 -0.67 -11.75
N LEU A 54 -4.83 0.44 -11.42
CA LEU A 54 -4.42 1.77 -11.82
C LEU A 54 -3.56 2.40 -10.73
N PHE A 55 -2.43 3.02 -11.11
CA PHE A 55 -1.42 3.51 -10.16
C PHE A 55 -0.84 2.36 -9.33
N CYS A 56 -0.42 1.30 -10.02
CA CYS A 56 -0.20 -0.01 -9.40
C CYS A 56 1.03 -0.06 -8.47
N GLY A 57 1.98 0.87 -8.61
CA GLY A 57 3.22 0.88 -7.85
C GLY A 57 3.94 -0.47 -7.92
N CYS A 58 4.48 -0.93 -6.79
CA CYS A 58 5.06 -2.27 -6.68
C CYS A 58 4.00 -3.40 -6.55
N GLY A 59 2.71 -3.10 -6.70
CA GLY A 59 1.63 -4.08 -6.73
C GLY A 59 1.03 -4.45 -5.36
N GLY A 60 1.20 -3.63 -4.32
CA GLY A 60 0.72 -3.92 -2.96
C GLY A 60 -0.76 -4.32 -2.90
N MET A 61 -1.63 -3.61 -3.62
CA MET A 61 -3.05 -3.95 -3.73
C MET A 61 -3.29 -5.27 -4.45
N THR A 62 -2.64 -5.46 -5.61
CA THR A 62 -2.72 -6.68 -6.41
C THR A 62 -2.23 -7.92 -5.65
N ILE A 63 -1.16 -7.80 -4.85
CA ILE A 63 -0.65 -8.88 -3.98
C ILE A 63 -1.71 -9.33 -2.98
N GLY A 64 -2.40 -8.38 -2.33
CA GLY A 64 -3.47 -8.72 -1.40
C GLY A 64 -4.65 -9.44 -2.07
N LEU A 65 -5.02 -9.01 -3.28
CA LEU A 65 -6.05 -9.70 -4.07
C LEU A 65 -5.59 -11.09 -4.52
N LEU A 66 -4.32 -11.28 -4.87
CA LEU A 66 -3.76 -12.58 -5.23
C LEU A 66 -3.89 -13.58 -4.07
N GLU A 67 -3.51 -13.16 -2.86
CA GLU A 67 -3.63 -13.96 -1.64
C GLU A 67 -5.09 -14.31 -1.34
N ALA A 68 -6.01 -13.34 -1.46
CA ALA A 68 -7.44 -13.59 -1.25
C ALA A 68 -8.05 -14.51 -2.32
N ALA A 69 -7.63 -14.37 -3.57
CA ALA A 69 -8.07 -15.23 -4.65
C ALA A 69 -7.59 -16.67 -4.44
N ALA A 70 -6.33 -16.85 -4.04
CA ALA A 70 -5.79 -18.17 -3.72
C ALA A 70 -6.53 -18.83 -2.54
N ASP A 71 -6.81 -18.08 -1.47
CA ASP A 71 -7.63 -18.55 -0.34
C ASP A 71 -9.03 -19.03 -0.81
N ALA A 72 -9.57 -18.43 -1.88
CA ALA A 72 -10.87 -18.77 -2.48
C ALA A 72 -10.80 -19.75 -3.67
N LYS A 73 -9.64 -20.37 -3.93
CA LYS A 73 -9.40 -21.25 -5.10
C LYS A 73 -9.78 -20.58 -6.44
N ARG A 74 -9.34 -19.34 -6.60
CA ARG A 74 -9.45 -18.54 -7.83
C ARG A 74 -8.06 -18.14 -8.31
N ARG A 75 -7.91 -17.95 -9.62
CA ARG A 75 -6.70 -17.39 -10.22
C ARG A 75 -6.95 -16.00 -10.77
N LEU A 76 -5.95 -15.13 -10.67
CA LEU A 76 -6.03 -13.78 -11.20
C LEU A 76 -5.44 -13.69 -12.61
N ARG A 77 -6.15 -12.99 -13.48
CA ARG A 77 -5.64 -12.44 -14.73
C ARG A 77 -5.54 -10.93 -14.55
N ILE A 78 -4.40 -10.35 -14.87
CA ILE A 78 -4.16 -8.90 -14.76
C ILE A 78 -4.01 -8.33 -16.19
N PRO A 79 -5.09 -8.07 -16.93
CA PRO A 79 -5.00 -7.56 -18.29
C PRO A 79 -4.40 -6.16 -18.42
N LEU A 80 -4.49 -5.36 -17.36
CA LEU A 80 -4.01 -3.99 -17.34
C LEU A 80 -3.55 -3.62 -15.94
N ALA A 81 -2.28 -3.25 -15.83
CA ALA A 81 -1.73 -2.53 -14.70
C ALA A 81 -1.05 -1.26 -15.24
N VAL A 82 -1.18 -0.12 -14.56
CA VAL A 82 -0.66 1.16 -15.06
C VAL A 82 0.11 1.89 -13.97
N ASP A 83 1.34 2.30 -14.25
CA ASP A 83 2.13 3.18 -13.41
C ASP A 83 3.11 3.99 -14.28
N ASP A 84 3.42 5.22 -13.91
CA ASP A 84 4.35 6.06 -14.69
C ASP A 84 5.80 6.00 -14.19
N ASP A 85 6.07 5.30 -13.08
CA ASP A 85 7.42 4.99 -12.60
C ASP A 85 7.94 3.68 -13.24
N PRO A 86 8.99 3.75 -14.09
CA PRO A 86 9.57 2.57 -14.73
C PRO A 86 10.09 1.51 -13.74
N THR A 87 10.57 1.93 -12.57
CA THR A 87 11.08 1.02 -11.54
C THR A 87 9.94 0.25 -10.87
N ALA A 88 8.82 0.93 -10.62
CA ALA A 88 7.63 0.32 -10.08
C ALA A 88 7.01 -0.65 -11.10
N ALA A 89 6.91 -0.24 -12.37
CA ALA A 89 6.41 -1.08 -13.46
C ALA A 89 7.25 -2.35 -13.67
N ASP A 90 8.59 -2.23 -13.67
CA ASP A 90 9.50 -3.39 -13.73
C ASP A 90 9.32 -4.32 -12.52
N THR A 91 9.22 -3.74 -11.31
CA THR A 91 8.95 -4.49 -10.09
C THR A 91 7.62 -5.23 -10.15
N PHE A 92 6.57 -4.58 -10.64
CA PHE A 92 5.26 -5.20 -10.83
C PHE A 92 5.36 -6.40 -11.78
N LEU A 93 6.01 -6.23 -12.94
CA LEU A 93 6.15 -7.28 -13.95
C LEU A 93 6.93 -8.51 -13.45
N ARG A 94 7.94 -8.32 -12.59
CA ARG A 94 8.68 -9.44 -11.96
C ARG A 94 7.79 -10.31 -11.08
N ASN A 95 6.84 -9.70 -10.39
CA ASN A 95 5.91 -10.40 -9.51
C ASN A 95 4.69 -10.94 -10.28
N PHE A 96 4.34 -10.32 -11.40
CA PHE A 96 3.23 -10.71 -12.27
C PHE A 96 3.66 -10.81 -13.73
N PRO A 97 4.44 -11.84 -14.13
CA PRO A 97 5.06 -11.92 -15.47
C PRO A 97 4.08 -11.99 -16.65
N SER A 98 2.82 -12.35 -16.38
CA SER A 98 1.75 -12.42 -17.38
C SER A 98 0.84 -11.18 -17.37
N ALA A 99 1.14 -10.17 -16.56
CA ALA A 99 0.34 -8.95 -16.49
C ALA A 99 0.56 -8.06 -17.72
N GLY A 100 -0.50 -7.40 -18.18
CA GLY A 100 -0.42 -6.33 -19.15
C GLY A 100 -0.01 -5.01 -18.48
N ILE A 101 1.27 -4.87 -18.14
CA ILE A 101 1.80 -3.63 -17.55
C ILE A 101 1.97 -2.54 -18.63
N GLU A 102 1.49 -1.33 -18.34
CA GLU A 102 1.67 -0.13 -19.16
C GLU A 102 2.43 0.90 -18.33
N CYS A 103 3.71 1.14 -18.68
CA CYS A 103 4.53 2.16 -18.05
C CYS A 103 4.16 3.55 -18.63
N ALA A 104 3.06 4.12 -18.15
CA ALA A 104 2.48 5.34 -18.68
C ALA A 104 1.62 6.05 -17.63
N LYS A 105 1.28 7.31 -17.91
CA LYS A 105 0.27 8.04 -17.15
C LYS A 105 -1.11 7.44 -17.42
N VAL A 106 -1.95 7.29 -16.40
CA VAL A 106 -3.32 6.75 -16.57
C VAL A 106 -4.12 7.59 -17.56
N GLU A 107 -3.91 8.89 -17.60
CA GLU A 107 -4.56 9.83 -18.52
C GLU A 107 -4.24 9.56 -20.00
N SER A 108 -3.16 8.84 -20.33
CA SER A 108 -2.90 8.47 -21.72
C SER A 108 -3.77 7.30 -22.21
N LEU A 109 -4.40 6.58 -21.29
CA LEU A 109 -5.30 5.47 -21.55
C LEU A 109 -6.77 5.84 -21.30
N ILE A 110 -6.99 6.74 -20.33
CA ILE A 110 -8.29 7.24 -19.89
C ILE A 110 -8.25 8.78 -19.98
N ASP A 111 -8.46 9.29 -21.19
CA ASP A 111 -8.28 10.70 -21.55
C ASP A 111 -9.60 11.50 -21.56
N GLY A 112 -10.75 10.85 -21.51
CA GLY A 112 -12.06 11.49 -21.56
C GLY A 112 -12.54 12.01 -20.21
N GLU A 113 -13.23 13.16 -20.22
CA GLU A 113 -13.88 13.71 -19.03
C GLU A 113 -15.08 12.88 -18.57
N LEU A 114 -15.43 12.97 -17.28
CA LEU A 114 -16.64 12.33 -16.76
C LEU A 114 -17.90 12.89 -17.45
N GLY A 115 -18.81 12.00 -17.86
CA GLY A 115 -20.02 12.35 -18.60
C GLY A 115 -19.83 12.60 -20.11
N ALA A 116 -18.60 12.73 -20.60
CA ALA A 116 -18.34 12.88 -22.04
C ALA A 116 -18.49 11.54 -22.79
N PRO A 117 -18.75 11.55 -24.13
CA PRO A 117 -18.65 10.36 -24.97
C PRO A 117 -17.26 9.70 -24.86
N LEU A 118 -17.18 8.40 -25.16
CA LEU A 118 -15.90 7.68 -25.17
C LEU A 118 -14.96 8.25 -26.22
N THR A 119 -13.70 8.47 -25.86
CA THR A 119 -12.67 8.83 -26.83
C THR A 119 -12.33 7.64 -27.73
N ALA A 120 -11.52 7.88 -28.77
CA ALA A 120 -11.02 6.81 -29.63
C ALA A 120 -10.14 5.81 -28.86
N MET A 121 -9.38 6.29 -27.86
CA MET A 121 -8.54 5.44 -27.01
C MET A 121 -9.41 4.59 -26.09
N GLU A 122 -10.31 5.23 -25.34
CA GLU A 122 -11.21 4.56 -24.40
C GLU A 122 -12.13 3.54 -25.08
N SER A 123 -12.61 3.83 -26.30
CA SER A 123 -13.46 2.91 -27.07
C SER A 123 -12.76 1.61 -27.44
N ARG A 124 -11.42 1.60 -27.51
CA ARG A 124 -10.61 0.40 -27.81
C ARG A 124 -10.26 -0.38 -26.55
N LEU A 125 -10.29 0.27 -25.38
CA LEU A 125 -9.78 -0.30 -24.14
C LEU A 125 -10.56 -1.55 -23.68
N PRO A 126 -11.91 -1.60 -23.71
CA PRO A 126 -12.65 -2.82 -23.37
C PRO A 126 -12.30 -4.00 -24.28
N ARG A 127 -12.04 -3.74 -25.56
CA ARG A 127 -11.60 -4.77 -26.52
C ARG A 127 -10.17 -5.23 -26.28
N LYS A 128 -9.32 -4.43 -25.63
CA LYS A 128 -7.95 -4.82 -25.27
C LYS A 128 -7.91 -5.57 -23.93
N VAL A 129 -8.67 -5.09 -22.96
CA VAL A 129 -8.66 -5.57 -21.58
C VAL A 129 -9.56 -6.80 -21.39
N GLY A 130 -10.71 -6.81 -22.06
CA GLY A 130 -11.79 -7.78 -21.83
C GLY A 130 -12.60 -7.47 -20.57
N PRO A 131 -13.47 -8.41 -20.13
CA PRO A 131 -14.25 -8.24 -18.92
C PRO A 131 -13.36 -8.03 -17.68
N VAL A 132 -13.82 -7.19 -16.76
CA VAL A 132 -13.11 -6.85 -15.52
C VAL A 132 -13.95 -7.25 -14.32
N SER A 133 -13.38 -8.04 -13.41
CA SER A 133 -14.04 -8.40 -12.15
C SER A 133 -13.80 -7.33 -11.10
N ILE A 134 -12.55 -6.88 -10.95
CA ILE A 134 -12.15 -5.90 -9.92
C ILE A 134 -11.26 -4.84 -10.57
N LEU A 135 -11.56 -3.58 -10.31
CA LEU A 135 -10.66 -2.45 -10.56
C LEU A 135 -10.17 -1.93 -9.21
N VAL A 136 -8.86 -1.86 -9.02
CA VAL A 136 -8.24 -1.20 -7.86
C VAL A 136 -7.47 0.03 -8.31
N ALA A 137 -7.44 1.06 -7.47
CA ALA A 137 -6.69 2.28 -7.76
C ALA A 137 -6.18 2.97 -6.50
N GLY A 138 -4.93 3.43 -6.53
CA GLY A 138 -4.30 4.23 -5.48
C GLY A 138 -3.81 5.58 -6.01
N PRO A 139 -4.70 6.48 -6.47
CA PRO A 139 -4.29 7.72 -7.12
C PRO A 139 -3.47 8.61 -6.17
N PRO A 140 -2.35 9.21 -6.64
CA PRO A 140 -1.44 9.97 -5.78
C PRO A 140 -2.10 11.24 -5.23
N CYS A 141 -1.88 11.49 -3.94
CA CYS A 141 -2.54 12.57 -3.18
C CYS A 141 -1.55 13.63 -2.64
N GLN A 142 -0.48 13.94 -3.39
CA GLN A 142 0.68 14.74 -2.93
C GLN A 142 0.41 16.22 -2.52
N GLY A 143 -0.82 16.59 -2.17
CA GLY A 143 -1.27 17.96 -1.85
C GLY A 143 -1.61 18.22 -0.39
N HIS A 144 -1.67 17.18 0.45
CA HIS A 144 -2.07 17.29 1.85
C HIS A 144 -0.92 17.07 2.83
N SER A 145 0.27 17.56 2.51
CA SER A 145 1.22 17.93 3.56
C SER A 145 0.76 19.28 4.12
N ASP A 146 0.61 19.36 5.45
CA ASP A 146 0.21 20.58 6.19
C ASP A 146 1.09 21.82 5.88
N LEU A 147 2.15 21.66 5.10
CA LEU A 147 3.18 22.64 4.77
C LEU A 147 2.88 23.50 3.53
N ASN A 148 1.97 23.12 2.63
CA ASN A 148 1.69 23.89 1.39
C ASN A 148 0.24 24.40 1.31
N ASN A 149 -0.03 25.47 2.07
CA ASN A 149 -1.37 26.05 2.26
C ASN A 149 -1.83 27.02 1.13
N LYS A 150 -1.07 27.17 0.03
CA LYS A 150 -1.25 28.29 -0.93
C LYS A 150 -1.77 27.95 -2.33
N THR A 151 -1.97 26.69 -2.71
CA THR A 151 -2.46 26.31 -4.06
C THR A 151 -3.66 25.35 -3.95
N ARG A 152 -4.80 25.85 -3.43
CA ARG A 152 -5.98 25.03 -3.07
C ARG A 152 -7.17 25.05 -4.05
N ARG A 153 -7.13 25.85 -5.12
CA ARG A 153 -8.31 26.05 -5.99
C ARG A 153 -8.30 25.32 -7.34
N ASN A 154 -7.19 24.70 -7.72
CA ASN A 154 -7.08 24.05 -9.03
C ASN A 154 -6.05 22.91 -8.97
N ASP A 155 -6.30 21.91 -8.13
CA ASP A 155 -5.36 20.81 -7.93
C ASP A 155 -5.46 19.82 -9.10
N PRO A 156 -4.40 19.64 -9.92
CA PRO A 156 -4.39 18.66 -11.01
C PRO A 156 -4.66 17.22 -10.52
N ARG A 157 -4.49 16.93 -9.23
CA ARG A 157 -4.70 15.60 -8.64
C ARG A 157 -6.17 15.21 -8.53
N ASN A 158 -7.08 16.19 -8.50
CA ASN A 158 -8.52 15.88 -8.54
C ASN A 158 -8.90 15.22 -9.88
N ALA A 159 -8.17 15.53 -10.95
CA ALA A 159 -8.34 14.87 -12.23
C ALA A 159 -8.00 13.38 -12.17
N LEU A 160 -6.93 12.99 -11.45
CA LEU A 160 -6.49 11.59 -11.35
C LEU A 160 -7.49 10.70 -10.62
N TYR A 161 -8.09 11.21 -9.54
CA TYR A 161 -9.13 10.47 -8.83
C TYR A 161 -10.39 10.32 -9.70
N ALA A 162 -10.77 11.38 -10.44
CA ALA A 162 -11.86 11.32 -11.42
C ALA A 162 -11.58 10.35 -12.59
N ARG A 163 -10.30 10.15 -12.98
CA ARG A 163 -9.94 9.13 -13.98
C ARG A 163 -10.27 7.71 -13.53
N VAL A 164 -10.29 7.44 -12.22
CA VAL A 164 -10.71 6.12 -11.71
C VAL A 164 -12.20 5.88 -11.98
N ALA A 165 -13.05 6.87 -11.71
CA ALA A 165 -14.47 6.81 -12.06
C ALA A 165 -14.68 6.66 -13.57
N ARG A 166 -13.90 7.39 -14.38
CA ARG A 166 -13.95 7.28 -15.83
C ARG A 166 -13.57 5.87 -16.29
N ALA A 167 -12.49 5.30 -15.74
CA ALA A 167 -12.08 3.94 -16.05
C ALA A 167 -13.17 2.93 -15.68
N ALA A 168 -13.89 3.12 -14.58
CA ALA A 168 -15.04 2.29 -14.22
C ALA A 168 -16.20 2.41 -15.23
N VAL A 169 -16.48 3.60 -15.77
CA VAL A 169 -17.48 3.80 -16.84
C VAL A 169 -17.05 3.09 -18.13
N VAL A 170 -15.76 3.13 -18.47
CA VAL A 170 -15.19 2.52 -19.68
C VAL A 170 -15.17 1.00 -19.58
N LEU A 171 -14.64 0.47 -18.47
CA LEU A 171 -14.33 -0.96 -18.29
C LEU A 171 -15.44 -1.75 -17.59
N LYS A 172 -16.37 -1.06 -16.91
CA LYS A 172 -17.53 -1.63 -16.22
C LYS A 172 -17.20 -2.82 -15.30
N PRO A 173 -16.23 -2.68 -14.36
CA PRO A 173 -15.88 -3.77 -13.46
C PRO A 173 -17.04 -4.14 -12.52
N ALA A 174 -17.05 -5.36 -11.98
CA ALA A 174 -18.04 -5.71 -10.94
C ALA A 174 -17.79 -4.96 -9.62
N VAL A 175 -16.52 -4.68 -9.31
CA VAL A 175 -16.07 -3.99 -8.11
C VAL A 175 -15.04 -2.92 -8.45
N VAL A 176 -15.15 -1.76 -7.81
CA VAL A 176 -14.13 -0.70 -7.82
C VAL A 176 -13.68 -0.43 -6.38
N ILE A 177 -12.38 -0.47 -6.14
CA ILE A 177 -11.76 -0.13 -4.86
C ILE A 177 -10.80 1.03 -5.09
N VAL A 178 -11.02 2.14 -4.40
CA VAL A 178 -10.10 3.28 -4.42
C VAL A 178 -9.54 3.48 -3.03
N GLU A 179 -8.22 3.41 -2.90
CA GLU A 179 -7.51 3.71 -1.67
C GLU A 179 -6.91 5.12 -1.72
N ASN A 180 -6.98 5.84 -0.61
CA ASN A 180 -6.27 7.10 -0.45
C ASN A 180 -5.98 7.46 1.01
N VAL A 181 -5.24 8.55 1.22
CA VAL A 181 -4.99 9.14 2.55
C VAL A 181 -6.28 9.72 3.15
N PRO A 182 -6.46 9.71 4.49
CA PRO A 182 -7.67 10.22 5.14
C PRO A 182 -8.03 11.67 4.80
N GLN A 183 -7.02 12.50 4.51
CA GLN A 183 -7.19 13.92 4.21
C GLN A 183 -7.99 14.18 2.94
N VAL A 184 -8.07 13.22 2.01
CA VAL A 184 -8.84 13.37 0.77
C VAL A 184 -10.33 13.60 1.04
N ALA A 185 -10.84 13.10 2.16
CA ALA A 185 -12.23 13.31 2.59
C ALA A 185 -12.53 14.78 2.94
N ASN A 186 -11.49 15.58 3.21
CA ASN A 186 -11.59 17.00 3.51
C ASN A 186 -11.20 17.87 2.30
N ASP A 187 -11.08 17.29 1.11
CA ASP A 187 -10.78 18.05 -0.10
C ASP A 187 -11.90 19.05 -0.41
N HIS A 188 -11.53 20.32 -0.60
CA HIS A 188 -12.48 21.39 -0.91
C HIS A 188 -13.09 21.26 -2.31
N GLY A 189 -12.42 20.54 -3.21
CA GLY A 189 -12.93 20.24 -4.55
C GLY A 189 -13.94 19.10 -4.59
N GLN A 190 -14.23 18.47 -3.44
CA GLN A 190 -15.18 17.37 -3.30
C GLN A 190 -14.95 16.24 -4.31
N VAL A 191 -13.70 16.01 -4.72
CA VAL A 191 -13.38 15.04 -5.78
C VAL A 191 -13.87 13.64 -5.48
N VAL A 192 -13.84 13.28 -4.19
CA VAL A 192 -14.30 12.01 -3.66
C VAL A 192 -15.82 11.87 -3.86
N ASP A 193 -16.58 12.91 -3.51
CA ASP A 193 -18.03 12.95 -3.66
C ASP A 193 -18.42 12.94 -5.15
N LEU A 194 -17.73 13.73 -5.99
CA LEU A 194 -17.95 13.74 -7.45
C LEU A 194 -17.72 12.36 -8.07
N THR A 195 -16.69 11.66 -7.62
CA THR A 195 -16.38 10.30 -8.07
C THR A 195 -17.42 9.30 -7.59
N ALA A 196 -17.88 9.40 -6.34
CA ALA A 196 -18.97 8.58 -5.82
C ALA A 196 -20.24 8.80 -6.65
N CYS A 197 -20.65 10.05 -6.88
CA CYS A 197 -21.80 10.40 -7.72
C CYS A 197 -21.67 9.85 -9.15
N ALA A 198 -20.49 9.92 -9.76
CA ALA A 198 -20.26 9.39 -11.10
C ALA A 198 -20.38 7.85 -11.15
N LEU A 199 -19.90 7.16 -10.11
CA LEU A 199 -20.05 5.70 -9.98
C LEU A 199 -21.52 5.31 -9.72
N GLU A 200 -22.23 6.05 -8.87
CA GLU A 200 -23.66 5.84 -8.63
C GLU A 200 -24.48 6.04 -9.91
N ALA A 201 -24.19 7.10 -10.68
CA ALA A 201 -24.80 7.34 -11.98
C ALA A 201 -24.47 6.23 -13.01
N ALA A 202 -23.34 5.56 -12.87
CA ALA A 202 -22.96 4.40 -13.66
C ALA A 202 -23.60 3.08 -13.17
N GLY A 203 -24.44 3.12 -12.13
CA GLY A 203 -25.20 1.97 -11.62
C GLY A 203 -24.53 1.19 -10.48
N TYR A 204 -23.49 1.76 -9.85
CA TYR A 204 -22.87 1.15 -8.68
C TYR A 204 -23.57 1.54 -7.39
N ARG A 205 -23.56 0.63 -6.40
CA ARG A 205 -23.76 0.99 -5.00
C ARG A 205 -22.41 1.40 -4.43
N VAL A 206 -22.32 2.56 -3.80
CA VAL A 206 -21.05 3.13 -3.33
C VAL A 206 -21.08 3.33 -1.81
N HIS A 207 -19.97 3.04 -1.14
CA HIS A 207 -19.75 3.44 0.24
C HIS A 207 -18.30 3.89 0.45
N LEU A 208 -18.12 4.86 1.34
CA LEU A 208 -16.83 5.46 1.64
C LEU A 208 -16.64 5.51 3.15
N THR A 209 -15.44 5.15 3.61
CA THR A 209 -15.10 5.21 5.04
C THR A 209 -13.60 5.41 5.26
N THR A 210 -13.23 5.84 6.46
CA THR A 210 -11.82 5.85 6.88
C THR A 210 -11.54 4.66 7.78
N LEU A 211 -10.75 3.72 7.26
CA LEU A 211 -10.36 2.50 7.96
C LEU A 211 -9.09 2.72 8.80
N ASP A 212 -9.10 2.20 10.02
CA ASP A 212 -7.90 1.99 10.82
C ASP A 212 -7.31 0.63 10.49
N LEU A 213 -6.16 0.61 9.81
CA LEU A 213 -5.63 -0.62 9.25
C LEU A 213 -5.11 -1.61 10.31
N ARG A 214 -4.97 -1.18 11.56
CA ARG A 214 -4.72 -2.09 12.69
C ARG A 214 -5.85 -3.10 12.83
N LYS A 215 -7.10 -2.69 12.56
CA LYS A 215 -8.27 -3.57 12.63
C LYS A 215 -8.27 -4.64 11.56
N VAL A 216 -7.62 -4.43 10.41
CA VAL A 216 -7.47 -5.43 9.34
C VAL A 216 -6.14 -6.19 9.42
N GLY A 217 -5.38 -6.01 10.51
CA GLY A 217 -4.17 -6.77 10.78
C GLY A 217 -2.87 -6.16 10.27
N VAL A 218 -2.86 -4.91 9.82
CA VAL A 218 -1.61 -4.22 9.50
C VAL A 218 -0.91 -3.81 10.81
N PRO A 219 0.38 -4.15 11.03
CA PRO A 219 1.13 -3.81 12.24
C PRO A 219 1.58 -2.34 12.27
N GLN A 220 0.70 -1.42 11.84
CA GLN A 220 0.97 0.01 11.75
C GLN A 220 -0.24 0.83 12.20
N ARG A 221 0.01 1.96 12.86
CA ARG A 221 -0.96 3.04 13.12
C ARG A 221 -1.25 3.83 11.84
N ARG A 222 -1.82 3.16 10.85
CA ARG A 222 -2.10 3.71 9.52
C ARG A 222 -3.61 3.76 9.30
N LYS A 223 -4.13 4.95 8.97
CA LYS A 223 -5.52 5.15 8.53
C LYS A 223 -5.58 5.40 7.03
N ARG A 224 -6.63 4.91 6.37
CA ARG A 224 -6.86 5.11 4.94
C ARG A 224 -8.31 5.36 4.63
N HIS A 225 -8.56 6.32 3.74
CA HIS A 225 -9.85 6.50 3.12
C HIS A 225 -10.02 5.43 2.05
N VAL A 226 -11.15 4.74 2.06
CA VAL A 226 -11.48 3.70 1.08
C VAL A 226 -12.85 3.99 0.51
N LEU A 227 -12.92 4.08 -0.81
CA LEU A 227 -14.16 4.05 -1.57
C LEU A 227 -14.33 2.64 -2.14
N LEU A 228 -15.46 2.02 -1.82
CA LEU A 228 -15.87 0.75 -2.39
C LEU A 228 -17.15 0.97 -3.20
N ALA A 229 -17.09 0.63 -4.49
CA ALA A 229 -18.25 0.61 -5.35
C ALA A 229 -18.46 -0.80 -5.91
N VAL A 230 -19.71 -1.29 -5.85
CA VAL A 230 -20.06 -2.64 -6.28
C VAL A 230 -21.28 -2.62 -7.18
N SER A 231 -21.31 -3.50 -8.18
CA SER A 231 -22.46 -3.69 -9.07
C SER A 231 -23.07 -5.09 -8.91
N GLY A 232 -24.23 -5.29 -9.53
CA GLY A 232 -24.92 -6.59 -9.57
C GLY A 232 -25.37 -7.08 -8.19
N SER A 233 -25.18 -8.37 -7.92
CA SER A 233 -25.60 -9.08 -6.71
C SER A 233 -24.58 -9.07 -5.57
N THR A 234 -23.48 -8.33 -5.70
CA THR A 234 -22.46 -8.21 -4.65
C THR A 234 -23.07 -7.63 -3.37
N PRO A 235 -22.69 -8.09 -2.16
CA PRO A 235 -23.21 -7.53 -0.90
C PRO A 235 -23.01 -6.02 -0.78
N SER A 236 -23.74 -5.40 0.16
CA SER A 236 -23.68 -3.95 0.35
C SER A 236 -22.23 -3.50 0.63
N PRO A 237 -21.72 -2.44 -0.05
CA PRO A 237 -20.37 -1.97 0.17
C PRO A 237 -20.16 -1.46 1.61
N ARG A 238 -21.23 -0.99 2.27
CA ARG A 238 -21.21 -0.63 3.69
C ARG A 238 -21.00 -1.85 4.58
N GLU A 239 -21.79 -2.91 4.39
CA GLU A 239 -21.68 -4.14 5.18
C GLU A 239 -20.29 -4.76 5.04
N ILE A 240 -19.74 -4.75 3.83
CA ILE A 240 -18.38 -5.24 3.57
C ILE A 240 -17.36 -4.42 4.35
N LEU A 241 -17.38 -3.08 4.22
CA LEU A 241 -16.40 -2.21 4.84
C LEU A 241 -16.50 -2.18 6.38
N ASP A 242 -17.71 -2.15 6.92
CA ASP A 242 -17.96 -2.17 8.37
C ASP A 242 -17.61 -3.54 8.99
N GLY A 243 -17.74 -4.63 8.21
CA GLY A 243 -17.39 -5.99 8.61
C GLY A 243 -15.92 -6.37 8.47
N LEU A 244 -15.04 -5.47 7.96
CA LEU A 244 -13.63 -5.80 7.79
C LEU A 244 -12.92 -5.99 9.13
N GLY A 245 -12.23 -7.14 9.27
CA GLY A 245 -11.45 -7.47 10.44
C GLY A 245 -10.24 -8.35 10.11
N GLY A 246 -9.18 -8.22 10.90
CA GLY A 246 -7.93 -8.96 10.79
C GLY A 246 -7.90 -10.24 11.63
N GLY A 247 -9.07 -10.74 12.03
CA GLY A 247 -9.23 -11.93 12.85
C GLY A 247 -8.83 -11.79 14.33
N CYS A 248 -8.53 -10.58 14.78
CA CYS A 248 -8.09 -10.29 16.15
C CYS A 248 -9.04 -9.27 16.78
N ALA A 249 -9.74 -9.64 17.85
CA ALA A 249 -10.67 -8.76 18.56
C ALA A 249 -9.99 -7.95 19.68
N ASP A 250 -9.08 -8.60 20.42
CA ASP A 250 -8.58 -8.10 21.72
C ASP A 250 -7.13 -7.59 21.68
N HIS A 251 -6.46 -7.65 20.54
CA HIS A 251 -5.08 -7.19 20.38
C HIS A 251 -4.81 -6.69 18.96
N VAL A 252 -3.67 -6.02 18.81
CA VAL A 252 -3.14 -5.54 17.53
C VAL A 252 -1.78 -6.17 17.26
N ARG A 253 -1.44 -6.36 15.99
CA ARG A 253 -0.09 -6.81 15.61
C ARG A 253 0.93 -5.72 15.85
N THR A 254 2.10 -6.12 16.35
CA THR A 254 3.16 -5.23 16.83
C THR A 254 4.33 -5.19 15.85
N VAL A 255 5.31 -4.32 16.10
CA VAL A 255 6.59 -4.34 15.38
C VAL A 255 7.26 -5.70 15.54
N GLU A 256 7.35 -6.22 16.77
CA GLU A 256 7.91 -7.55 17.06
C GLU A 256 7.28 -8.65 16.21
N TRP A 257 5.95 -8.67 16.11
CA TRP A 257 5.24 -9.66 15.29
C TRP A 257 5.66 -9.62 13.82
N ALA A 258 5.94 -8.43 13.28
CA ALA A 258 6.21 -8.27 11.85
C ALA A 258 7.67 -8.52 11.46
N ILE A 259 8.60 -8.13 12.34
CA ILE A 259 10.04 -8.06 12.02
C ILE A 259 10.95 -8.77 13.02
N GLY A 260 10.41 -9.36 14.09
CA GLY A 260 11.22 -10.01 15.12
C GLY A 260 12.10 -11.14 14.58
N ASP A 261 11.64 -11.86 13.54
CA ASP A 261 12.42 -12.88 12.86
C ASP A 261 13.55 -12.33 11.98
N LEU A 262 13.57 -11.03 11.70
CA LEU A 262 14.57 -10.36 10.87
C LEU A 262 15.68 -9.67 11.67
N GLU A 263 15.55 -9.57 13.00
CA GLU A 263 16.48 -8.80 13.85
C GLU A 263 17.93 -9.29 13.72
N ASP A 264 18.10 -10.61 13.64
CA ASP A 264 19.37 -11.34 13.63
C ASP A 264 19.73 -11.94 12.27
N VAL A 265 18.98 -11.57 11.23
CA VAL A 265 19.28 -12.07 9.88
C VAL A 265 20.51 -11.35 9.35
N GLU A 266 21.56 -12.13 9.07
CA GLU A 266 22.76 -11.62 8.40
C GLU A 266 22.39 -11.05 7.02
N PRO A 267 22.78 -9.80 6.73
CA PRO A 267 22.32 -9.11 5.53
C PRO A 267 22.98 -9.67 4.27
N VAL A 268 22.24 -10.55 3.57
CA VAL A 268 22.64 -11.16 2.30
C VAL A 268 22.66 -10.11 1.18
N THR A 269 21.68 -9.21 1.16
CA THR A 269 21.53 -8.20 0.10
C THR A 269 21.48 -6.79 0.67
N ALA A 270 21.53 -5.77 -0.20
CA ALA A 270 21.35 -4.39 0.22
C ALA A 270 19.93 -4.11 0.75
N PHE A 271 18.95 -4.95 0.41
CA PHE A 271 17.57 -4.88 0.89
C PHE A 271 17.46 -5.18 2.40
N ASP A 272 18.38 -6.00 2.92
CA ASP A 272 18.48 -6.36 4.34
C ASP A 272 19.39 -5.40 5.13
N ARG A 273 19.92 -4.35 4.48
CA ARG A 273 20.83 -3.39 5.12
C ARG A 273 20.13 -2.08 5.39
N ALA A 274 20.22 -1.58 6.62
CA ALA A 274 19.78 -0.23 6.95
C ALA A 274 20.65 0.84 6.26
N SER A 275 20.14 2.07 6.22
CA SER A 275 20.93 3.22 5.78
C SER A 275 22.04 3.54 6.77
N THR A 276 23.20 3.98 6.26
CA THR A 276 24.30 4.45 7.12
C THR A 276 23.93 5.83 7.68
N PRO A 277 23.83 6.01 9.02
CA PRO A 277 23.58 7.32 9.60
C PRO A 277 24.83 8.20 9.51
N SER A 278 24.61 9.52 9.42
CA SER A 278 25.68 10.52 9.62
C SER A 278 26.25 10.43 11.04
N PRO A 279 27.45 10.97 11.32
CA PRO A 279 28.01 10.99 12.67
C PRO A 279 27.05 11.57 13.72
N GLU A 280 26.41 12.69 13.42
CA GLU A 280 25.48 13.35 14.34
C GLU A 280 24.20 12.53 14.56
N ASN A 281 23.72 11.84 13.53
CA ASN A 281 22.58 10.95 13.67
C ASN A 281 22.95 9.64 14.38
N ARG A 282 24.21 9.21 14.31
CA ARG A 282 24.71 8.08 15.08
C ARG A 282 24.72 8.41 16.57
N GLU A 283 25.25 9.57 16.95
CA GLU A 283 25.20 10.06 18.35
C GLU A 283 23.76 10.13 18.88
N ARG A 284 22.83 10.62 18.06
CA ARG A 284 21.40 10.63 18.41
C ARG A 284 20.82 9.24 18.59
N ILE A 285 21.15 8.30 17.71
CA ILE A 285 20.75 6.90 17.88
C ILE A 285 21.33 6.36 19.17
N ASP A 286 22.62 6.58 19.41
CA ASP A 286 23.30 6.07 20.59
C ASP A 286 22.64 6.56 21.88
N LYS A 287 22.31 7.85 21.96
CA LYS A 287 21.56 8.44 23.06
C LYS A 287 20.22 7.75 23.34
N LEU A 288 19.44 7.43 22.30
CA LEU A 288 18.16 6.70 22.47
C LEU A 288 18.36 5.35 23.19
N PHE A 289 19.47 4.67 22.90
CA PHE A 289 19.77 3.37 23.51
C PHE A 289 20.40 3.51 24.89
N ASP A 290 21.37 4.41 25.06
CA ASP A 290 22.11 4.62 26.30
C ASP A 290 21.19 5.11 27.43
N GLU A 291 20.24 5.99 27.10
CA GLU A 291 19.25 6.51 28.05
C GLU A 291 17.95 5.69 28.07
N ASN A 292 17.84 4.67 27.22
CA ASN A 292 16.66 3.83 27.05
C ASN A 292 15.35 4.62 26.81
N ILE A 293 15.42 5.64 25.95
CA ILE A 293 14.29 6.49 25.59
C ILE A 293 13.81 6.19 24.16
N HIS A 294 12.53 6.45 23.90
CA HIS A 294 11.95 6.29 22.57
C HIS A 294 11.90 7.59 21.76
N ASP A 295 11.97 8.73 22.42
CA ASP A 295 11.88 10.05 21.83
C ASP A 295 13.07 10.89 22.28
N LEU A 296 13.73 11.57 21.35
CA LEU A 296 14.74 12.57 21.70
C LEU A 296 14.06 13.81 22.29
N ASP A 297 14.67 14.35 23.33
CA ASP A 297 14.37 15.68 23.82
C ASP A 297 14.60 16.72 22.71
N ASN A 298 13.90 17.85 22.80
CA ASN A 298 13.91 18.83 21.72
C ASN A 298 15.32 19.42 21.49
N ASP A 299 16.12 19.55 22.55
CA ASP A 299 17.44 20.17 22.49
C ASP A 299 18.47 19.33 21.72
N ASP A 300 18.29 18.01 21.68
CA ASP A 300 19.12 17.06 20.93
C ASP A 300 18.78 16.98 19.44
N ARG A 301 17.68 17.61 19.04
CA ARG A 301 17.24 17.66 17.65
C ARG A 301 18.05 18.71 16.89
N PRO A 302 18.25 18.53 15.57
CA PRO A 302 18.99 19.52 14.79
C PRO A 302 18.28 20.90 14.81
N PRO A 303 19.03 22.01 14.64
CA PRO A 303 18.49 23.38 14.73
C PRO A 303 17.26 23.60 13.84
N CYS A 304 17.28 23.04 12.62
CA CYS A 304 16.18 23.13 11.66
C CYS A 304 14.86 22.54 12.16
N HIS A 305 14.90 21.70 13.19
CA HIS A 305 13.75 21.13 13.87
C HIS A 305 13.54 21.77 15.24
N ARG A 306 14.56 21.77 16.10
CA ARG A 306 14.51 22.31 17.47
C ARG A 306 13.99 23.75 17.52
N ASP A 307 14.44 24.59 16.60
CA ASP A 307 14.19 26.03 16.63
C ASP A 307 12.88 26.43 15.92
N LYS A 308 12.14 25.46 15.34
CA LYS A 308 10.84 25.67 14.71
C LYS A 308 9.72 25.20 15.62
N LYS A 309 8.61 25.94 15.66
CA LYS A 309 7.37 25.43 16.26
C LYS A 309 6.87 24.24 15.43
N HIS A 310 6.93 23.04 15.99
CA HIS A 310 6.41 21.82 15.35
C HIS A 310 5.63 20.96 16.35
N THR A 311 4.76 20.10 15.83
CA THR A 311 4.04 19.06 16.61
C THR A 311 4.64 17.66 16.39
N TYR A 312 5.70 17.54 15.58
CA TYR A 312 6.35 16.27 15.21
C TYR A 312 7.17 15.68 16.36
N ARG A 313 6.48 15.12 17.36
CA ARG A 313 7.12 14.48 18.51
C ARG A 313 7.88 13.21 18.12
N SER A 314 7.41 12.49 17.11
CA SER A 314 7.93 11.18 16.70
C SER A 314 9.18 11.21 15.80
N MET A 315 9.60 12.36 15.26
CA MET A 315 10.82 12.40 14.45
C MET A 315 12.06 12.12 15.31
N TYR A 316 13.03 11.45 14.70
CA TYR A 316 14.23 10.92 15.35
C TYR A 316 13.96 9.82 16.40
N GLY A 317 12.73 9.30 16.47
CA GLY A 317 12.35 8.33 17.49
C GLY A 317 12.75 6.89 17.19
N ARG A 318 12.83 6.10 18.26
CA ARG A 318 12.92 4.64 18.27
C ARG A 318 11.53 4.01 18.26
N LEU A 319 11.31 3.02 17.39
CA LEU A 319 10.09 2.22 17.37
C LEU A 319 9.87 1.51 18.72
N TRP A 320 8.62 1.18 19.04
CA TRP A 320 8.29 0.31 20.18
C TRP A 320 8.12 -1.12 19.69
N TRP A 321 8.67 -2.08 20.42
CA TRP A 321 8.62 -3.50 20.04
C TRP A 321 7.21 -4.07 20.17
N ASP A 322 6.53 -3.71 21.26
CA ASP A 322 5.22 -4.18 21.72
C ASP A 322 4.04 -3.34 21.19
N GLN A 323 4.29 -2.36 20.32
CA GLN A 323 3.24 -1.55 19.71
C GLN A 323 3.24 -1.68 18.18
N PRO A 324 2.15 -1.35 17.48
CA PRO A 324 2.18 -1.17 16.04
C PRO A 324 3.13 -0.03 15.66
N ALA A 325 3.83 -0.17 14.54
CA ALA A 325 4.69 0.89 14.01
C ALA A 325 3.89 2.17 13.71
N GLN A 326 4.59 3.30 13.60
CA GLN A 326 4.01 4.44 12.89
C GLN A 326 3.86 4.11 11.39
N THR A 327 3.11 4.93 10.66
CA THR A 327 3.01 4.82 9.20
C THR A 327 4.40 4.80 8.56
N ILE A 328 4.72 3.73 7.83
CA ILE A 328 5.89 3.66 6.97
C ILE A 328 5.69 4.62 5.80
N THR A 329 6.57 5.61 5.69
CA THR A 329 6.59 6.58 4.59
C THR A 329 7.81 6.35 3.71
N THR A 330 7.91 7.09 2.60
CA THR A 330 9.08 7.07 1.72
C THR A 330 10.38 7.53 2.41
N GLY A 331 10.30 8.08 3.62
CA GLY A 331 11.44 8.46 4.44
C GLY A 331 11.91 7.42 5.46
N PHE A 332 11.41 6.18 5.42
CA PHE A 332 11.71 5.18 6.47
C PHE A 332 13.21 4.91 6.68
N GLY A 333 14.04 5.13 5.65
CA GLY A 333 15.48 4.96 5.75
C GLY A 333 16.19 6.04 6.58
N SER A 334 15.50 7.10 7.01
CA SER A 334 16.05 8.24 7.73
C SER A 334 15.30 8.51 9.03
N MET A 335 16.01 8.51 10.16
CA MET A 335 15.43 8.90 11.45
C MET A 335 14.90 10.35 11.46
N GLY A 336 15.42 11.23 10.58
CA GLY A 336 14.96 12.61 10.48
C GLY A 336 13.60 12.78 9.81
N GLN A 337 13.00 11.71 9.29
CA GLN A 337 11.70 11.74 8.60
C GLN A 337 10.61 10.95 9.35
N GLY A 338 10.90 10.50 10.57
CA GLY A 338 9.94 9.79 11.42
C GLY A 338 10.61 8.94 12.52
N ARG A 339 9.78 8.20 13.25
CA ARG A 339 10.21 7.14 14.18
C ARG A 339 10.54 5.88 13.41
N TYR A 340 11.80 5.77 12.99
CA TYR A 340 12.27 4.64 12.18
C TYR A 340 13.53 3.97 12.73
N VAL A 341 14.03 4.39 13.90
CA VAL A 341 15.12 3.67 14.57
C VAL A 341 14.59 2.33 15.10
N HIS A 342 15.29 1.24 14.81
CA HIS A 342 14.91 -0.12 15.21
C HIS A 342 14.80 -0.22 16.74
N PRO A 343 13.86 -1.00 17.31
CA PRO A 343 13.63 -1.02 18.76
C PRO A 343 14.84 -1.49 19.59
N THR A 344 15.63 -2.41 19.05
CA THR A 344 16.74 -3.09 19.75
C THR A 344 18.10 -2.95 19.06
N ARG A 345 18.15 -2.33 17.87
CA ARG A 345 19.36 -2.21 17.05
C ARG A 345 19.68 -0.74 16.79
N ARG A 346 20.96 -0.35 16.92
CA ARG A 346 21.46 1.03 16.70
C ARG A 346 21.52 1.39 15.20
N ARG A 347 20.38 1.26 14.51
CA ARG A 347 20.19 1.54 13.09
C ARG A 347 18.74 1.92 12.82
N THR A 348 18.46 2.53 11.67
CA THR A 348 17.08 2.58 11.16
C THR A 348 16.61 1.20 10.71
N ILE A 349 15.30 1.05 10.49
CA ILE A 349 14.76 -0.16 9.89
C ILE A 349 15.29 -0.39 8.47
N THR A 350 15.41 -1.65 8.07
CA THR A 350 15.83 -2.04 6.72
C THR A 350 14.66 -1.91 5.74
N PRO A 351 14.91 -1.84 4.42
CA PRO A 351 13.87 -2.01 3.41
C PRO A 351 13.01 -3.27 3.60
N HIS A 352 13.62 -4.39 3.97
CA HIS A 352 12.92 -5.64 4.27
C HIS A 352 11.95 -5.51 5.45
N GLU A 353 12.42 -4.95 6.57
CA GLU A 353 11.58 -4.68 7.75
C GLU A 353 10.45 -3.69 7.41
N ALA A 354 10.71 -2.67 6.60
CA ALA A 354 9.70 -1.73 6.13
C ALA A 354 8.64 -2.39 5.25
N ALA A 355 9.03 -3.32 4.37
CA ALA A 355 8.13 -4.11 3.53
C ALA A 355 7.22 -5.02 4.39
N ARG A 356 7.79 -5.71 5.39
CA ARG A 356 7.03 -6.50 6.38
C ARG A 356 6.02 -5.67 7.14
N LEU A 357 6.41 -4.48 7.60
CA LEU A 357 5.49 -3.56 8.28
C LEU A 357 4.36 -3.09 7.35
N GLN A 358 4.63 -2.90 6.05
CA GLN A 358 3.63 -2.68 4.99
C GLN A 358 2.87 -3.95 4.58
N THR A 359 3.04 -5.06 5.28
CA THR A 359 2.40 -6.36 5.01
C THR A 359 2.67 -6.91 3.61
N ILE A 360 3.81 -6.55 3.02
CA ILE A 360 4.30 -7.12 1.76
C ILE A 360 5.02 -8.44 2.09
N PRO A 361 4.58 -9.60 1.56
CA PRO A 361 5.21 -10.89 1.85
C PRO A 361 6.64 -11.04 1.29
N ASP A 362 7.45 -11.89 1.92
CA ASP A 362 8.87 -12.10 1.57
C ASP A 362 9.11 -12.68 0.17
N TYR A 363 8.11 -13.35 -0.42
CA TYR A 363 8.22 -13.85 -1.78
C TYR A 363 8.18 -12.73 -2.83
N VAL A 364 7.74 -11.53 -2.46
CA VAL A 364 7.60 -10.40 -3.37
C VAL A 364 8.98 -9.85 -3.70
N GLN A 365 9.31 -9.84 -4.98
CA GLN A 365 10.57 -9.35 -5.49
C GLN A 365 10.50 -7.84 -5.70
N LEU A 366 11.05 -7.05 -4.78
CA LEU A 366 11.07 -5.57 -4.88
C LEU A 366 12.31 -5.03 -5.64
N GLY A 367 12.92 -5.85 -6.51
CA GLY A 367 14.15 -5.53 -7.25
C GLY A 367 15.37 -5.46 -6.31
N LEU A 368 16.07 -6.57 -6.11
CA LEU A 368 17.25 -6.65 -5.22
C LEU A 368 18.42 -5.75 -5.69
N GLU A 369 18.41 -5.36 -6.96
CA GLU A 369 19.31 -4.42 -7.61
C GLU A 369 18.87 -2.95 -7.51
N ALA A 370 17.65 -2.68 -7.02
CA ALA A 370 17.12 -1.33 -6.97
C ALA A 370 17.89 -0.48 -5.96
N LYS A 371 17.92 0.84 -6.22
CA LYS A 371 18.54 1.80 -5.30
C LYS A 371 17.65 1.99 -4.07
N ARG A 372 18.26 2.33 -2.94
CA ARG A 372 17.54 2.64 -1.68
C ARG A 372 16.37 3.60 -1.85
N GLY A 373 16.53 4.64 -2.67
CA GLY A 373 15.47 5.61 -2.98
C GLY A 373 14.25 4.99 -3.66
N ALA A 374 14.46 4.00 -4.54
CA ALA A 374 13.36 3.30 -5.21
C ALA A 374 12.59 2.40 -4.22
N TRP A 375 13.28 1.66 -3.35
CA TRP A 375 12.60 0.91 -2.28
C TRP A 375 11.82 1.81 -1.34
N ALA A 376 12.43 2.94 -0.94
CA ALA A 376 11.78 3.98 -0.17
C ALA A 376 10.45 4.41 -0.81
N GLN A 377 10.49 4.78 -2.10
CA GLN A 377 9.32 5.22 -2.84
C GLN A 377 8.26 4.12 -2.95
N MET A 378 8.65 2.93 -3.43
CA MET A 378 7.73 1.80 -3.64
C MET A 378 7.06 1.34 -2.35
N ILE A 379 7.85 1.05 -1.31
CA ILE A 379 7.32 0.54 -0.03
C ILE A 379 6.53 1.63 0.69
N GLY A 380 7.01 2.88 0.69
CA GLY A 380 6.33 3.98 1.37
C GLY A 380 4.97 4.32 0.75
N ASN A 381 4.88 4.26 -0.58
CA ASN A 381 3.63 4.53 -1.31
C ASN A 381 2.67 3.33 -1.35
N ALA A 382 3.19 2.10 -1.19
CA ALA A 382 2.37 0.91 -1.27
C ALA A 382 1.16 0.97 -0.31
N VAL A 383 0.03 0.54 -0.81
CA VAL A 383 -1.12 0.14 0.00
C VAL A 383 -0.79 -1.19 0.66
N PRO A 384 -1.00 -1.35 1.98
CA PRO A 384 -0.72 -2.62 2.64
C PRO A 384 -1.53 -3.77 2.04
N ALA A 385 -0.87 -4.86 1.66
CA ALA A 385 -1.53 -5.99 1.00
C ALA A 385 -2.64 -6.61 1.87
N PHE A 386 -2.54 -6.53 3.20
CA PHE A 386 -3.59 -7.03 4.08
C PHE A 386 -4.93 -6.27 3.94
N LEU A 387 -4.92 -5.00 3.53
CA LEU A 387 -6.15 -4.25 3.26
C LEU A 387 -6.93 -4.88 2.10
N THR A 388 -6.28 -5.03 0.94
CA THR A 388 -6.95 -5.60 -0.23
C THR A 388 -7.15 -7.09 -0.12
N ARG A 389 -6.36 -7.81 0.69
CA ARG A 389 -6.66 -9.19 1.06
C ARG A 389 -7.95 -9.29 1.88
N ALA A 390 -8.13 -8.45 2.89
CA ALA A 390 -9.35 -8.44 3.70
C ALA A 390 -10.59 -8.11 2.84
N LEU A 391 -10.48 -7.09 1.98
CA LEU A 391 -11.51 -6.76 1.00
C LEU A 391 -11.77 -7.93 0.04
N GLY A 392 -10.71 -8.53 -0.52
CA GLY A 392 -10.80 -9.66 -1.44
C GLY A 392 -11.52 -10.86 -0.82
N ARG A 393 -11.23 -11.20 0.44
CA ARG A 393 -11.91 -12.29 1.15
C ARG A 393 -13.41 -12.05 1.31
N ALA A 394 -13.83 -10.78 1.45
CA ALA A 394 -15.24 -10.41 1.56
C ALA A 394 -15.94 -10.30 0.19
N LEU A 395 -15.19 -10.02 -0.89
CA LEU A 395 -15.75 -9.73 -2.22
C LEU A 395 -15.72 -10.95 -3.15
N ILE A 396 -14.57 -11.62 -3.26
CA ILE A 396 -14.29 -12.68 -4.24
C ILE A 396 -15.31 -13.83 -4.24
N PRO A 397 -15.82 -14.31 -3.09
CA PRO A 397 -16.83 -15.38 -3.07
C PRO A 397 -18.14 -15.01 -3.81
N HIS A 398 -18.42 -13.71 -3.96
CA HIS A 398 -19.62 -13.20 -4.61
C HIS A 398 -19.40 -12.81 -6.07
N LEU A 399 -18.18 -12.92 -6.59
CA LEU A 399 -17.86 -12.56 -7.97
C LEU A 399 -18.03 -13.76 -8.90
N THR A 400 -18.71 -13.51 -10.02
CA THR A 400 -18.78 -14.45 -11.13
C THR A 400 -17.41 -14.53 -11.82
N PRO A 401 -16.81 -15.73 -11.93
CA PRO A 401 -15.60 -15.92 -12.73
C PRO A 401 -15.83 -15.62 -14.21
N LEU A 402 -14.75 -15.37 -14.94
CA LEU A 402 -14.79 -15.33 -16.41
C LEU A 402 -15.28 -16.67 -16.97
N ASN A 403 -16.05 -16.64 -18.05
CA ASN A 403 -16.46 -17.85 -18.77
C ASN A 403 -15.32 -18.39 -19.65
N ASP A 404 -15.48 -19.61 -20.18
CA ASP A 404 -14.44 -20.27 -20.99
C ASP A 404 -14.10 -19.48 -22.27
N ASP A 405 -15.09 -18.81 -22.88
CA ASP A 405 -14.89 -17.98 -24.07
C ASP A 405 -14.03 -16.75 -23.75
N ASP A 406 -14.28 -16.09 -22.62
CA ASP A 406 -13.50 -14.95 -22.13
C ASP A 406 -12.05 -15.36 -21.83
N VAL A 407 -11.86 -16.54 -21.22
CA VAL A 407 -10.54 -17.10 -20.92
C VAL A 407 -9.81 -17.47 -22.22
N ALA A 408 -10.49 -18.11 -23.17
CA ALA A 408 -9.92 -18.47 -24.46
C ALA A 408 -9.58 -17.25 -25.31
N TRP A 409 -10.44 -16.23 -25.30
CA TRP A 409 -10.19 -14.93 -25.95
C TRP A 409 -8.95 -14.26 -25.34
N ALA A 410 -8.88 -14.20 -24.00
CA ALA A 410 -7.75 -13.65 -23.29
C ALA A 410 -6.43 -14.34 -23.64
N ALA A 411 -6.42 -15.67 -23.75
CA ALA A 411 -5.23 -16.45 -24.11
C ALA A 411 -4.71 -16.13 -25.53
N LYS A 412 -5.60 -15.79 -26.47
CA LYS A 412 -5.24 -15.39 -27.84
C LYS A 412 -4.68 -13.97 -27.93
N GLY A 413 -5.08 -13.08 -27.00
CA GLY A 413 -4.67 -11.68 -26.95
C GLY A 413 -3.30 -11.42 -26.30
N VAL A 414 -2.70 -12.40 -25.61
CA VAL A 414 -1.31 -12.33 -25.10
C VAL A 414 -0.32 -12.66 -26.22
N GLY A 415 -0.48 -12.01 -27.37
CA GLY A 415 0.50 -11.98 -28.45
C GLY A 415 1.49 -10.85 -28.19
N ARG A 416 2.66 -11.20 -27.63
CA ARG A 416 3.88 -10.39 -27.48
C ARG A 416 3.84 -9.03 -28.21
N SER A 417 3.60 -7.94 -27.49
CA SER A 417 4.16 -6.65 -27.89
C SER A 417 5.66 -6.71 -27.61
N SER A 418 6.43 -7.04 -28.64
CA SER A 418 7.89 -7.00 -28.66
C SER A 418 8.39 -5.55 -28.51
N GLY A 419 8.34 -5.02 -27.30
CA GLY A 419 9.17 -3.90 -26.86
C GLY A 419 10.34 -4.46 -26.06
N HIS A 420 11.30 -5.10 -26.74
CA HIS A 420 12.58 -5.41 -26.11
C HIS A 420 13.24 -4.08 -25.71
N VAL A 421 13.22 -3.75 -24.42
CA VAL A 421 14.25 -2.91 -23.84
C VAL A 421 15.49 -3.80 -23.80
N THR A 422 16.28 -3.79 -24.88
CA THR A 422 17.63 -4.32 -24.84
C THR A 422 18.42 -3.44 -23.90
N ALA A 423 18.62 -3.89 -22.67
CA ALA A 423 19.69 -3.38 -21.83
C ALA A 423 21.01 -3.71 -22.53
N THR A 424 21.61 -2.71 -23.17
CA THR A 424 22.97 -2.81 -23.69
C THR A 424 23.89 -3.11 -22.50
N PRO A 425 24.63 -4.23 -22.49
CA PRO A 425 25.61 -4.47 -21.46
C PRO A 425 26.68 -3.37 -21.53
N PRO A 426 27.19 -2.84 -20.40
CA PRO A 426 28.32 -1.93 -20.44
C PRO A 426 29.50 -2.63 -21.12
N ALA A 427 30.05 -1.97 -22.13
CA ALA A 427 31.22 -2.43 -22.86
C ALA A 427 32.33 -2.78 -21.87
N ARG A 428 32.82 -4.02 -21.93
CA ARG A 428 34.07 -4.41 -21.29
C ARG A 428 35.18 -3.68 -22.02
N GLY A 429 35.67 -2.60 -21.44
CA GLY A 429 36.92 -1.98 -21.85
C GLY A 429 38.08 -2.93 -21.54
N THR A 430 38.55 -3.64 -22.55
CA THR A 430 39.89 -4.23 -22.59
C THR A 430 40.83 -3.21 -23.21
N GLY A 431 41.93 -2.88 -22.53
CA GLY A 431 43.09 -2.28 -23.21
C GLY A 431 43.91 -1.33 -22.35
N TRP A 432 44.99 -1.90 -21.79
CA TRP A 432 46.31 -1.32 -21.47
C TRP A 432 46.42 -0.09 -20.57
#